data_AF-E8WQH2-F1
#
_entry.id   AF-E8WQH2-F1
#
_cell.length_a   1.000
_cell.length_b   1.000
_cell.length_c   1.000
_cell.angle_alpha   90.00
_cell.angle_beta   90.00
_cell.angle_gamma   90.00
#
_symmetry.space_group_name_H-M   'P 1'
#
loop_
_entity.id
_entity.type
_entity.pdbx_description
1 polymer ?
#
loop_
_entity_poly.entity_id
_entity_poly.type
_entity_poly.pdbx_seq_one_letter_code
_entity_poly.pdbx_strand_id
1 'polypeptide(L)' 'MKGLVLAAMLLSAIMGGCAGDKGKELFDTARFEEKQNNREHAKQLYQEIVAKYPDSPVAKQARERLEALGK' A
#
# COMPACT_ATOMS: atom_id res chain seq x y z
N MET A 1 -24.02 -27.30 -6.12
CA MET A 1 -23.80 -25.84 -5.93
C MET A 1 -23.02 -25.51 -4.65
N LYS A 2 -21.95 -26.26 -4.35
CA LYS A 2 -20.99 -25.94 -3.26
C LYS A 2 -19.53 -26.06 -3.72
N GLY A 3 -19.27 -26.87 -4.75
CA GLY A 3 -17.94 -26.99 -5.37
C GLY A 3 -17.54 -25.87 -6.34
N LEU A 4 -18.47 -24.99 -6.74
CA LEU A 4 -18.16 -23.89 -7.67
C LEU A 4 -17.53 -22.67 -6.96
N VAL A 5 -17.76 -22.54 -5.64
CA VAL A 5 -17.30 -21.39 -4.85
C VAL A 5 -15.83 -21.56 -4.41
N LEU A 6 -15.35 -22.80 -4.28
CA LEU A 6 -13.99 -23.09 -3.81
C LEU A 6 -12.92 -22.97 -4.92
N ALA A 7 -13.31 -22.97 -6.20
CA ALA A 7 -12.38 -22.84 -7.32
C ALA A 7 -12.05 -21.38 -7.68
N ALA A 8 -12.84 -20.40 -7.20
CA ALA A 8 -12.69 -18.99 -7.59
C ALA A 8 -11.70 -18.20 -6.72
N MET A 9 -11.28 -18.72 -5.57
CA MET A 9 -10.33 -18.04 -4.66
C MET A 9 -8.85 -18.39 -4.91
N LEU A 10 -8.55 -19.30 -5.85
CA LEU A 10 -7.19 -19.81 -6.07
C LEU A 10 -6.55 -19.35 -7.40
N LEU A 11 -7.19 -18.43 -8.14
CA LEU A 11 -6.67 -17.91 -9.42
C LEU A 11 -6.05 -16.51 -9.37
N SER A 12 -5.95 -15.89 -8.19
CA SER A 12 -5.31 -14.56 -8.03
C SER A 12 -3.77 -14.63 -7.97
N ALA A 13 -3.19 -15.83 -7.95
CA ALA A 13 -1.77 -16.04 -7.70
C ALA A 13 -0.92 -16.20 -8.98
N ILE A 14 -1.37 -15.64 -10.10
CA ILE A 14 -0.61 -15.68 -11.35
C ILE A 14 -0.14 -14.26 -11.69
N MET A 15 1.19 -14.09 -11.68
CA MET A 15 1.99 -12.92 -12.09
C MET A 15 2.32 -11.89 -10.99
N GLY A 16 2.99 -12.37 -9.94
CA GLY A 16 3.86 -11.57 -9.07
C GLY A 16 5.14 -11.10 -9.76
N GLY A 17 5.04 -10.13 -10.68
CA GLY A 17 6.17 -9.56 -11.41
C GLY A 17 6.48 -8.07 -11.14
N CYS A 18 5.54 -7.30 -10.56
CA CYS A 18 5.72 -5.86 -10.31
C CYS A 18 5.44 -5.45 -8.85
N ALA A 19 5.33 -6.40 -7.91
CA ALA A 19 4.91 -6.11 -6.54
C ALA A 19 5.96 -5.32 -5.73
N GLY A 20 7.24 -5.42 -6.09
CA GLY A 20 8.32 -4.67 -5.43
C GLY A 20 8.27 -3.16 -5.70
N ASP A 21 7.86 -2.75 -6.90
CA ASP A 21 7.83 -1.33 -7.29
C ASP A 21 6.58 -0.59 -6.79
N LYS A 22 5.42 -1.26 -6.72
CA LYS A 22 4.15 -0.59 -6.40
C LYS A 22 4.11 0.07 -5.01
N GLY A 23 4.71 -0.56 -4.00
CA GLY A 23 4.80 0.04 -2.67
C GLY A 23 5.66 1.31 -2.65
N LYS A 24 6.73 1.31 -3.46
CA LYS A 24 7.61 2.47 -3.63
C LYS A 24 6.92 3.58 -4.42
N GLU A 25 6.22 3.26 -5.50
CA GLU A 25 5.43 4.23 -6.27
C GLU A 25 4.38 4.92 -5.39
N LEU A 26 3.62 4.16 -4.61
CA LEU A 26 2.66 4.71 -3.65
C LEU A 26 3.34 5.63 -2.62
N PHE A 27 4.53 5.25 -2.14
CA PHE A 27 5.27 6.07 -1.19
C PHE A 27 5.73 7.38 -1.81
N ASP A 28 6.22 7.35 -3.05
CA ASP A 28 6.64 8.53 -3.79
C ASP A 28 5.44 9.47 -4.05
N THR A 29 4.27 8.94 -4.39
CA THR A 29 3.02 9.72 -4.50
C THR A 29 2.60 10.31 -3.16
N ALA A 30 2.62 9.53 -2.07
CA ALA A 30 2.27 10.04 -0.74
C ALA A 30 3.16 11.22 -0.32
N ARG A 31 4.47 11.12 -0.58
CA ARG A 31 5.42 12.22 -0.34
C ARG A 31 5.16 13.44 -1.21
N PHE A 32 4.75 13.24 -2.46
CA PHE A 32 4.38 14.34 -3.34
C PHE A 32 3.16 15.09 -2.80
N GLU A 33 2.09 14.37 -2.46
CA GLU A 33 0.86 14.94 -1.88
C GLU A 33 1.14 15.68 -0.58
N GLU A 34 1.98 15.10 0.28
CA GLU A 34 2.40 15.73 1.53
C GLU A 34 3.09 17.08 1.28
N LYS A 35 3.99 17.14 0.29
CA LYS A 35 4.68 18.39 -0.11
C LYS A 35 3.72 19.41 -0.74
N GLN A 36 2.67 18.95 -1.43
CA GLN A 36 1.61 19.80 -1.97
C GLN A 36 0.60 20.25 -0.89
N ASN A 37 0.87 19.95 0.39
CA ASN A 37 0.00 20.22 1.54
C ASN A 37 -1.35 19.45 1.51
N ASN A 38 -1.46 18.42 0.66
CA ASN A 38 -2.59 17.49 0.60
C ASN A 38 -2.42 16.38 1.65
N ARG A 39 -2.31 16.78 2.91
CA ARG A 39 -1.91 15.88 4.01
C ARG A 39 -2.87 14.72 4.25
N GLU A 40 -4.17 14.95 4.07
CA GLU A 40 -5.19 13.90 4.23
C GLU A 40 -5.01 12.78 3.20
N HIS A 41 -4.80 13.12 1.92
CA HIS A 41 -4.56 12.12 0.88
C HIS A 41 -3.21 11.42 1.09
N ALA A 42 -2.17 12.16 1.50
CA ALA A 42 -0.89 11.56 1.86
C ALA A 42 -1.02 10.52 2.97
N LYS A 43 -1.79 10.81 4.03
CA LYS A 43 -2.06 9.85 5.12
C LYS A 43 -2.77 8.59 4.61
N GLN A 44 -3.77 8.73 3.73
CA GLN A 44 -4.48 7.60 3.14
C GLN A 44 -3.52 6.69 2.35
N LEU A 45 -2.65 7.28 1.53
CA LEU A 45 -1.65 6.52 0.76
C LEU A 45 -0.63 5.83 1.68
N TYR A 46 -0.14 6.49 2.72
CA TYR A 46 0.74 5.85 3.71
C TYR A 46 0.05 4.68 4.43
N GLN A 47 -1.22 4.83 4.81
CA GLN A 47 -2.00 3.74 5.42
C GLN A 47 -2.16 2.56 4.46
N GLU A 48 -2.42 2.84 3.18
CA GLU A 48 -2.50 1.80 2.14
C GLU A 48 -1.19 1.03 2.00
N ILE A 49 -0.04 1.71 2.01
CA ILE A 49 1.28 1.06 1.95
C ILE A 49 1.46 0.11 3.12
N VAL A 50 1.10 0.54 4.33
CA VAL A 50 1.21 -0.28 5.55
C VAL A 50 0.29 -1.49 5.49
N ALA A 51 -0.91 -1.34 4.92
CA ALA A 51 -1.88 -2.42 4.81
C ALA A 51 -1.51 -3.44 3.71
N LYS A 52 -1.03 -2.98 2.55
CA LYS A 52 -0.78 -3.84 1.38
C LYS A 52 0.64 -4.40 1.31
N TYR A 53 1.62 -3.71 1.91
CA TYR A 53 3.04 -4.11 1.87
C TYR A 53 3.68 -4.12 3.26
N PRO A 54 3.07 -4.76 4.28
CA PRO A 54 3.42 -4.58 5.69
C PRO A 54 4.89 -4.85 6.04
N ASP A 55 5.52 -5.81 5.34
CA ASP A 55 6.90 -6.27 5.55
C ASP A 55 7.93 -5.55 4.65
N SER A 56 7.48 -4.62 3.81
CA SER A 56 8.37 -3.87 2.92
C SER A 56 9.14 -2.76 3.67
N PRO A 57 10.36 -2.40 3.20
CA PRO A 57 11.08 -1.25 3.74
C PRO A 57 10.27 0.06 3.69
N VAL A 58 9.50 0.27 2.62
CA VAL A 58 8.65 1.47 2.44
C VAL A 58 7.47 1.51 3.42
N ALA A 59 6.95 0.38 3.88
CA ALA A 59 5.95 0.37 4.94
C ALA A 59 6.49 0.84 6.29
N LYS A 60 7.77 0.57 6.60
CA LYS A 60 8.41 1.17 7.79
C LYS A 60 8.44 2.69 7.68
N GLN A 61 8.87 3.22 6.53
CA GLN A 61 8.93 4.66 6.29
C GLN A 61 7.53 5.30 6.31
N ALA A 62 6.51 4.63 5.74
CA ALA A 62 5.13 5.10 5.77
C ALA A 62 4.58 5.21 7.20
N ARG A 63 4.90 4.25 8.09
CA ARG A 63 4.56 4.33 9.52
C ARG A 63 5.17 5.56 10.19
N GLU A 64 6.46 5.82 9.95
CA GLU A 64 7.17 6.99 10.48
C GLU A 64 6.55 8.31 10.00
N ARG A 65 6.13 8.39 8.73
CA ARG A 65 5.42 9.57 8.20
C ARG A 65 4.05 9.76 8.84
N LEU A 66 3.28 8.69 9.04
CA LEU A 66 1.96 8.76 9.70
C LEU A 66 2.06 9.26 11.13
N GLU A 67 3.10 8.87 11.87
CA GLU A 67 3.37 9.39 13.21
C GLU A 67 3.73 10.88 13.17
N ALA A 68 4.59 11.30 12.24
CA ALA A 68 4.99 12.70 12.09
C ALA A 68 3.83 13.63 11.67
N LEU A 69 2.85 13.10 10.93
CA LEU A 69 1.65 13.84 10.50
C LEU A 69 0.53 13.83 11.54
N GLY A 70 0.73 13.17 12.69
CA GLY A 70 -0.25 13.02 13.75
C GLY A 70 -1.49 12.29 13.25
N LYS A 71 -1.34 10.98 13.02
CA LYS A 71 -2.38 10.03 12.56
C LYS A 71 -3.77 10.64 12.45
#